data_AF-A0A495VTK6-F1
#
_entry.id   AF-A0A495VTK6-F1
#
_cell.length_a   1.000
_cell.length_b   1.000
_cell.length_c   1.000
_cell.angle_alpha   90.00
_cell.angle_beta   90.00
_cell.angle_gamma   90.00
#
_symmetry.space_group_name_H-M   'P 1'
#
loop_
_entity.id
_entity.type
_entity.pdbx_description
1 polymer ?
#
loop_
_entity_poly.entity_id
_entity_poly.type
_entity_poly.pdbx_seq_one_letter_code
_entity_poly.pdbx_strand_id
1 'polypeptide(L)'
;MSGVVGGLVALVAVVSVVLPAVLVVRWWRSWPETPSFARPRPAVPSGDLVPDPNAGFFVDRGFLFRKRDFFVATGCPPVRIADLPSLDVRRRGRPVLVARVGLRSWWWFEEGFYRESAGLREKDVLALVRDRERREQAKRDRARLLSEAEASLRKRAPE
;
A
#
# COMPACT_ATOMS: atom_id res chain seq x y z
N MET A 1 30.93 47.04 -25.85
CA MET A 1 30.78 45.57 -26.00
C MET A 1 30.87 44.82 -24.67
N SER A 2 31.66 45.28 -23.69
CA SER A 2 31.90 44.61 -22.41
C SER A 2 30.67 44.47 -21.48
N GLY A 3 29.77 45.46 -21.47
CA GLY A 3 28.55 45.42 -20.65
C GLY A 3 27.51 44.40 -21.12
N VAL A 4 27.44 44.13 -22.43
CA VAL A 4 26.53 43.14 -23.01
C VAL A 4 26.99 41.72 -22.67
N VAL A 5 28.30 41.47 -22.74
CA VAL A 5 28.89 40.17 -22.38
C VAL A 5 28.73 39.90 -20.88
N GLY A 6 28.97 40.89 -20.02
CA GLY A 6 28.76 40.76 -18.57
C GLY A 6 27.29 40.48 -18.21
N GLY A 7 26.35 41.16 -18.86
CA GLY A 7 24.92 40.91 -18.69
C GLY A 7 24.50 39.50 -19.16
N LEU A 8 25.06 39.02 -20.28
CA LEU A 8 24.75 37.69 -20.81
C LEU A 8 25.27 36.58 -19.88
N VAL A 9 26.49 36.72 -19.35
CA VAL A 9 27.08 35.75 -18.42
C VAL A 9 26.30 35.70 -17.10
N ALA A 10 25.90 36.86 -16.57
CA ALA A 10 25.07 36.92 -15.36
C ALA A 10 23.69 36.27 -15.59
N LEU A 11 23.07 36.50 -16.74
CA LEU A 11 21.79 35.88 -17.11
C LEU A 11 21.91 34.36 -17.20
N VAL A 12 22.94 33.85 -17.89
CA VAL A 12 23.19 32.41 -18.01
C VAL A 12 23.42 31.78 -16.64
N ALA A 13 24.23 32.41 -15.79
CA ALA A 13 24.48 31.93 -14.43
C ALA A 13 23.19 31.84 -13.60
N VAL A 14 22.37 32.90 -13.60
CA VAL A 14 21.08 32.90 -12.88
C VAL A 14 20.14 31.83 -13.42
N VAL A 15 20.00 31.69 -14.73
CA VAL A 15 19.15 30.67 -15.36
C VAL A 15 19.62 29.26 -15.00
N SER A 16 20.93 29.01 -15.01
CA SER A 16 21.52 27.70 -14.69
C SER A 16 21.40 27.29 -13.22
N VAL A 17 21.11 28.23 -12.30
CA VAL A 17 20.86 27.92 -10.88
C VAL A 17 19.36 27.90 -10.58
N VAL A 18 18.61 28.88 -11.07
CA VAL A 18 17.18 29.04 -10.77
C VAL A 18 16.35 27.95 -11.43
N LEU A 19 16.62 27.58 -12.69
CA LEU A 19 15.88 26.50 -13.36
C LEU A 19 16.00 25.16 -12.61
N PRO A 20 17.20 24.61 -12.33
CA PRO A 20 17.29 23.35 -11.62
C PRO A 20 16.69 23.43 -10.22
N ALA A 21 16.84 24.55 -9.51
CA ALA A 21 16.19 24.74 -8.21
C ALA A 21 14.66 24.66 -8.32
N VAL A 22 14.05 25.34 -9.29
CA VAL A 22 12.61 25.30 -9.55
C VAL A 22 12.17 23.89 -9.96
N LEU A 23 12.96 23.19 -10.78
CA LEU A 23 12.69 21.82 -11.21
C LEU A 23 12.75 20.83 -10.05
N VAL A 24 13.73 20.94 -9.16
CA VAL A 24 13.84 20.13 -7.94
C VAL A 24 12.66 20.39 -7.01
N VAL A 25 12.30 21.66 -6.79
CA VAL A 25 11.15 22.03 -5.97
C VAL A 25 9.85 21.49 -6.57
N ARG A 26 9.66 21.60 -7.89
CA ARG A 26 8.46 21.09 -8.56
C ARG A 26 8.40 19.56 -8.55
N TRP A 27 9.54 18.89 -8.67
CA TRP A 27 9.67 17.44 -8.53
C TRP A 27 9.35 16.95 -7.09
N TRP A 28 9.69 17.76 -6.08
CA TRP A 28 9.35 17.53 -4.68
C TRP A 28 7.91 17.90 -4.33
N ARG A 29 7.29 18.87 -5.03
CA ARG A 29 5.89 19.28 -4.80
C ARG A 29 4.85 18.43 -5.53
N SER A 30 5.23 17.65 -6.54
CA SER A 30 4.29 16.83 -7.31
C SER A 30 3.86 15.55 -6.57
N TRP A 31 3.62 15.62 -5.26
CA TRP A 31 3.10 14.47 -4.52
C TRP A 31 1.61 14.30 -4.81
N PRO A 32 1.14 13.06 -4.93
CA PRO A 32 -0.28 12.79 -5.13
C PRO A 32 -1.09 13.28 -3.93
N GLU A 33 -2.29 13.77 -4.21
CA GLU A 33 -3.23 14.15 -3.16
C GLU A 33 -3.53 12.96 -2.26
N THR A 34 -3.49 13.18 -0.94
CA THR A 34 -3.78 12.12 0.03
C THR A 34 -5.30 11.94 0.14
N PRO A 35 -5.85 10.78 -0.26
CA PRO A 35 -7.29 10.57 -0.13
C PRO A 35 -7.72 10.55 1.34
N SER A 36 -8.99 10.85 1.62
CA SER A 36 -9.49 11.03 2.99
C SER A 36 -9.30 9.79 3.88
N PHE A 37 -9.43 8.58 3.31
CA PHE A 37 -9.21 7.32 4.02
C PHE A 37 -7.73 7.06 4.37
N ALA A 38 -6.80 7.68 3.63
CA ALA A 38 -5.37 7.52 3.79
C ALA A 38 -4.75 8.49 4.80
N ARG A 39 -5.52 9.48 5.27
CA ARG A 39 -5.04 10.45 6.26
C ARG A 39 -4.60 9.74 7.55
N PRO A 40 -3.43 10.09 8.12
CA PRO A 40 -2.97 9.52 9.37
C PRO A 40 -4.04 9.60 10.45
N ARG A 41 -4.27 8.48 11.15
CA ARG A 41 -5.16 8.41 12.30
C ARG A 41 -4.40 7.84 13.48
N PRO A 42 -4.69 8.28 14.72
CA PRO A 42 -4.12 7.66 15.91
C PRO A 42 -4.40 6.14 15.88
N ALA A 43 -3.40 5.38 16.32
CA ALA A 43 -3.44 3.93 16.36
C ALA A 43 -3.18 3.49 17.79
N VAL A 44 -4.03 2.61 18.29
CA VAL A 44 -3.79 1.87 19.54
C VAL A 44 -3.07 0.59 19.15
N PRO A 45 -1.95 0.23 19.79
CA PRO A 45 -1.26 -1.03 19.52
C PRO A 45 -2.20 -2.20 19.79
N SER A 46 -2.44 -2.98 18.75
CA SER A 46 -3.17 -4.25 18.77
C SER A 46 -2.30 -5.31 18.11
N GLY A 47 -2.29 -6.51 18.71
CA GLY A 47 -1.65 -7.70 18.15
C GLY A 47 -2.41 -8.33 16.98
N ASP A 48 -3.56 -7.77 16.61
CA ASP A 48 -4.38 -8.30 15.53
C ASP A 48 -3.86 -7.88 14.16
N LEU A 49 -3.91 -8.82 13.22
CA LEU A 49 -3.68 -8.58 11.81
C LEU A 49 -5.01 -8.28 11.12
N VAL A 50 -5.19 -7.04 10.68
CA VAL A 50 -6.47 -6.57 10.11
C VAL A 50 -6.33 -6.43 8.59
N PRO A 51 -7.18 -7.08 7.77
CA PRO A 51 -7.16 -6.89 6.32
C PRO A 51 -7.52 -5.44 5.97
N ASP A 52 -6.83 -4.87 4.99
CA ASP A 52 -7.06 -3.50 4.52
C ASP A 52 -7.55 -3.51 3.06
N PRO A 53 -8.87 -3.45 2.81
CA PRO A 53 -9.42 -3.51 1.46
C PRO A 53 -9.16 -2.23 0.65
N ASN A 54 -8.80 -1.11 1.31
CA ASN A 54 -8.46 0.14 0.63
C ASN A 54 -6.97 0.23 0.28
N ALA A 55 -6.18 -0.77 0.68
CA ALA A 55 -4.76 -0.79 0.41
C ALA A 55 -4.49 -1.21 -1.04
N GLY A 56 -3.58 -0.50 -1.70
CA GLY A 56 -3.24 -0.79 -3.08
C GLY A 56 -2.09 0.05 -3.58
N PHE A 57 -1.61 -0.33 -4.76
CA PHE A 57 -0.63 0.43 -5.50
C PHE A 57 -1.31 1.24 -6.60
N PHE A 58 -0.81 2.43 -6.84
CA PHE A 58 -1.19 3.22 -8.00
C PHE A 58 0.06 3.84 -8.62
N VAL A 59 -0.03 4.08 -9.93
CA VAL A 59 1.05 4.67 -10.72
C VAL A 59 0.73 6.14 -10.90
N ASP A 60 1.64 6.99 -10.45
CA ASP A 60 1.61 8.41 -10.78
C ASP A 60 2.66 8.70 -11.88
N ARG A 61 2.26 9.54 -12.85
CA ARG A 61 3.15 10.04 -13.91
C ARG A 61 3.46 11.49 -13.59
N GLY A 62 4.40 11.68 -12.67
CA GLY A 62 4.81 13.00 -12.23
C GLY A 62 5.62 13.78 -13.27
N PHE A 63 6.38 14.77 -12.80
CA PHE A 63 7.25 15.60 -13.62
C PHE A 63 8.21 14.75 -14.50
N LEU A 64 8.28 15.05 -15.81
CA LEU A 64 8.99 14.30 -16.87
C LEU A 64 8.42 12.92 -17.24
N PHE A 65 7.14 12.63 -16.96
CA PHE A 65 6.47 11.36 -17.33
C PHE A 65 7.13 10.09 -16.79
N ARG A 66 8.03 10.22 -15.81
CA ARG A 66 8.62 9.06 -15.14
C ARG A 66 7.55 8.37 -14.32
N LYS A 67 7.37 7.07 -14.54
CA LYS A 67 6.48 6.23 -13.74
C LYS A 67 6.99 6.18 -12.30
N ARG A 68 6.12 6.46 -11.36
CA ARG A 68 6.39 6.38 -9.92
C ARG A 68 5.29 5.53 -9.30
N ASP A 69 5.68 4.44 -8.67
CA ASP A 69 4.75 3.58 -7.96
C ASP A 69 4.56 4.13 -6.55
N PHE A 70 3.31 4.24 -6.13
CA PHE A 70 2.94 4.67 -4.79
C PHE A 70 2.04 3.61 -4.15
N PHE A 71 2.23 3.41 -2.85
CA PHE A 71 1.37 2.62 -2.00
C PHE A 71 0.48 3.55 -1.18
N VAL A 72 -0.81 3.24 -1.12
CA VAL A 72 -1.78 3.95 -0.27
C VAL A 72 -2.61 2.91 0.46
N ALA A 73 -2.98 3.21 1.69
CA ALA A 73 -3.78 2.32 2.52
C ALA A 73 -4.55 3.10 3.60
N THR A 74 -5.39 2.42 4.37
CA THR A 74 -6.21 3.07 5.40
C THR A 74 -5.34 3.65 6.51
N GLY A 75 -5.23 4.97 6.57
CA GLY A 75 -4.36 5.69 7.49
C GLY A 75 -2.87 5.69 7.09
N CYS A 76 -2.56 5.32 5.85
CA CYS A 76 -1.23 5.43 5.26
C CYS A 76 -1.28 6.44 4.10
N PRO A 77 -0.71 7.65 4.24
CA PRO A 77 -0.61 8.58 3.13
C PRO A 77 0.25 7.96 2.01
N PRO A 78 0.13 8.41 0.75
CA PRO A 78 0.87 7.82 -0.36
C PRO A 78 2.38 7.73 -0.08
N VAL A 79 2.90 6.50 0.02
CA VAL A 79 4.32 6.22 0.20
C VAL A 79 4.90 5.77 -1.13
N ARG A 80 6.01 6.39 -1.54
CA ARG A 80 6.68 5.99 -2.78
C ARG A 80 7.35 4.64 -2.63
N ILE A 81 7.12 3.75 -3.60
CA ILE A 81 7.74 2.44 -3.71
C ILE A 81 8.77 2.49 -4.83
N ALA A 82 10.00 2.09 -4.54
CA ALA A 82 11.10 2.14 -5.50
C ALA A 82 11.10 0.94 -6.47
N ASP A 83 10.70 -0.24 -5.99
CA ASP A 83 10.84 -1.50 -6.72
C ASP A 83 9.62 -2.41 -6.49
N LEU A 84 8.49 -2.01 -7.07
CA LEU A 84 7.24 -2.79 -7.00
C LEU A 84 7.36 -4.19 -7.64
N PRO A 85 8.03 -4.39 -8.79
CA PRO A 85 8.17 -5.72 -9.40
C PRO A 85 8.85 -6.74 -8.47
N SER A 86 9.94 -6.35 -7.79
CA SER A 86 10.61 -7.26 -6.85
C SER A 86 9.77 -7.54 -5.60
N LEU A 87 8.89 -6.62 -5.18
CA LEU A 87 7.94 -6.89 -4.10
C LEU A 87 6.85 -7.88 -4.56
N ASP A 88 6.35 -7.76 -5.79
CA ASP A 88 5.35 -8.67 -6.37
C ASP A 88 5.85 -10.12 -6.47
N VAL A 89 7.13 -10.32 -6.78
CA VAL A 89 7.72 -11.67 -6.77
C VAL A 89 7.82 -12.20 -5.34
N ARG A 90 8.27 -11.37 -4.39
CA ARG A 90 8.50 -11.78 -3.00
C ARG A 90 7.21 -12.11 -2.25
N ARG A 91 6.11 -11.39 -2.50
CA ARG A 91 4.82 -11.58 -1.81
C ARG A 91 4.23 -12.98 -1.97
N ARG A 92 4.62 -13.70 -3.02
CA ARG A 92 4.11 -15.05 -3.35
C ARG A 92 4.66 -16.12 -2.41
N GLY A 93 5.86 -15.92 -1.89
CA GLY A 93 6.51 -16.86 -0.97
C GLY A 93 6.38 -16.44 0.50
N ARG A 94 6.34 -15.14 0.77
CA ARG A 94 6.36 -14.61 2.13
C ARG A 94 5.68 -13.25 2.27
N PRO A 95 5.15 -12.90 3.45
CA PRO A 95 4.65 -11.56 3.71
C PRO A 95 5.75 -10.50 3.54
N VAL A 96 5.46 -9.45 2.80
CA VAL A 96 6.42 -8.36 2.54
C VAL A 96 5.93 -7.09 3.20
N LEU A 97 6.81 -6.46 3.98
CA LEU A 97 6.55 -5.13 4.54
C LEU A 97 6.58 -4.09 3.41
N VAL A 98 5.46 -3.43 3.16
CA VAL A 98 5.32 -2.41 2.10
C VAL A 98 5.60 -1.01 2.62
N ALA A 99 5.02 -0.68 3.78
CA ALA A 99 5.13 0.65 4.36
C ALA A 99 5.04 0.58 5.89
N ARG A 100 5.67 1.56 6.54
CA ARG A 100 5.55 1.81 7.97
C ARG A 100 5.30 3.28 8.20
N VAL A 101 4.22 3.60 8.92
CA VAL A 101 3.83 4.98 9.25
C VAL A 101 3.44 5.02 10.72
N GLY A 102 4.26 5.68 11.53
CA GLY A 102 4.11 5.67 12.98
C GLY A 102 4.19 4.25 13.55
N LEU A 103 3.17 3.86 14.31
CA LEU A 103 3.06 2.53 14.92
C LEU A 103 2.50 1.47 13.95
N ARG A 104 1.97 1.86 12.80
CA ARG A 104 1.34 0.93 11.86
C ARG A 104 2.32 0.44 10.81
N SER A 105 2.22 -0.84 10.51
CA SER A 105 2.91 -1.48 9.39
C SER A 105 1.89 -2.10 8.45
N TRP A 106 2.16 -2.01 7.16
CA TRP A 106 1.36 -2.63 6.10
C TRP A 106 2.14 -3.75 5.44
N TRP A 107 1.54 -4.92 5.45
CA TRP A 107 2.06 -6.16 4.90
C TRP A 107 1.28 -6.53 3.64
N TRP A 108 2.00 -6.99 2.63
CA TRP A 108 1.44 -7.55 1.41
C TRP A 108 1.82 -9.01 1.30
N PHE A 109 0.83 -9.87 1.22
CA PHE A 109 1.04 -11.30 1.14
C PHE A 109 -0.03 -11.92 0.23
N GLU A 110 0.41 -12.76 -0.71
CA GLU A 110 -0.46 -13.28 -1.76
C GLU A 110 -1.27 -12.13 -2.37
N GLU A 111 -2.59 -12.24 -2.46
CA GLU A 111 -3.48 -11.22 -3.05
C GLU A 111 -3.95 -10.15 -2.05
N GLY A 112 -3.64 -10.30 -0.77
CA GLY A 112 -4.18 -9.48 0.30
C GLY A 112 -3.21 -8.46 0.90
N PHE A 113 -3.76 -7.35 1.36
CA PHE A 113 -3.04 -6.39 2.20
C PHE A 113 -3.55 -6.46 3.62
N TYR A 114 -2.63 -6.33 4.55
CA TYR A 114 -2.88 -6.44 5.98
C TYR A 114 -2.20 -5.30 6.70
N ARG A 115 -2.84 -4.79 7.74
CA ARG A 115 -2.26 -3.80 8.63
C ARG A 115 -2.09 -4.39 10.02
N GLU A 116 -1.02 -3.99 10.69
CA GLU A 116 -0.72 -4.32 12.08
C GLU A 116 -0.19 -3.10 12.83
N SER A 117 -0.19 -3.16 14.16
CA SER A 117 0.30 -2.07 15.03
C SER A 117 1.11 -2.51 16.25
N ALA A 118 1.50 -3.79 16.31
CA ALA A 118 2.25 -4.42 17.39
C ALA A 118 3.74 -4.68 17.04
N GLY A 119 4.16 -4.38 15.81
CA GLY A 119 5.52 -4.67 15.34
C GLY A 119 5.74 -6.15 15.03
N LEU A 120 4.73 -6.80 14.46
CA LEU A 120 4.79 -8.21 14.07
C LEU A 120 5.92 -8.47 13.08
N ARG A 121 6.51 -9.67 13.12
CA ARG A 121 7.49 -10.12 12.13
C ARG A 121 6.81 -10.87 11.00
N GLU A 122 7.54 -11.05 9.90
CA GLU A 122 7.10 -11.81 8.72
C GLU A 122 6.47 -13.17 9.08
N LYS A 123 7.10 -13.94 9.97
CA LYS A 123 6.60 -15.25 10.41
C LYS A 123 5.28 -15.17 11.17
N ASP A 124 5.13 -14.14 12.00
CA ASP A 124 3.91 -13.94 12.80
C ASP A 124 2.74 -13.57 11.88
N VAL A 125 3.00 -12.68 10.91
CA VAL A 125 2.01 -12.31 9.89
C VAL A 125 1.58 -13.53 9.10
N LEU A 126 2.52 -14.36 8.64
CA LEU A 126 2.20 -15.59 7.91
C LEU A 126 1.32 -16.52 8.75
N ALA A 127 1.66 -16.74 10.02
CA ALA A 127 0.89 -17.60 10.92
C ALA A 127 -0.53 -17.08 11.10
N LEU A 128 -0.72 -15.77 11.29
CA LEU A 128 -2.03 -15.14 11.44
C LEU A 128 -2.88 -15.20 10.17
N VAL A 129 -2.27 -15.00 8.99
CA VAL A 129 -2.99 -15.15 7.72
C VAL A 129 -3.49 -16.58 7.54
N ARG A 130 -2.60 -17.58 7.73
CA ARG A 130 -2.98 -18.99 7.60
C ARG A 130 -4.02 -19.41 8.64
N ASP A 131 -3.92 -18.91 9.87
CA ASP A 131 -4.92 -19.19 10.89
C ASP A 131 -6.30 -18.64 10.50
N ARG A 132 -6.33 -17.41 9.98
CA ARG A 132 -7.56 -16.80 9.46
C ARG A 132 -8.16 -17.60 8.31
N GLU A 133 -7.35 -18.01 7.33
CA GLU A 133 -7.81 -18.83 6.21
C GLU A 133 -8.43 -20.16 6.67
N ARG A 134 -7.79 -20.85 7.62
CA ARG A 134 -8.35 -22.08 8.21
C ARG A 134 -9.70 -21.84 8.88
N ARG A 135 -9.86 -20.73 9.61
CA ARG A 135 -11.14 -20.36 10.24
C ARG A 135 -12.22 -20.06 9.22
N GLU A 136 -11.89 -19.32 8.16
CA GLU A 136 -12.83 -19.01 7.07
C GLU A 136 -13.24 -20.29 6.32
N GLN A 137 -12.31 -21.20 6.06
CA GLN A 137 -12.59 -22.48 5.43
C GLN A 137 -13.51 -23.34 6.31
N ALA A 138 -13.18 -23.50 7.60
CA ALA A 138 -14.02 -24.23 8.55
C ALA A 138 -15.44 -23.64 8.65
N LYS A 139 -15.57 -22.31 8.56
CA LYS A 139 -16.88 -21.63 8.55
C LYS A 139 -17.67 -21.95 7.29
N ARG A 140 -17.03 -21.95 6.11
CA ARG A 140 -17.65 -22.31 4.82
C ARG A 140 -18.08 -23.77 4.80
N ASP A 141 -17.22 -24.68 5.26
CA ASP A 141 -17.51 -26.11 5.33
C ASP A 141 -18.70 -26.38 6.26
N ARG A 142 -18.74 -25.72 7.42
CA ARG A 142 -19.88 -25.81 8.34
C ARG A 142 -21.17 -25.30 7.70
N ALA A 143 -21.13 -24.17 7.02
CA ALA A 143 -22.31 -23.61 6.34
C ALA A 143 -22.82 -24.57 5.25
N ARG A 144 -21.91 -25.19 4.49
CA ARG A 144 -22.24 -26.19 3.48
C ARG A 144 -22.93 -27.41 4.10
N LEU A 145 -22.34 -27.99 5.15
CA LEU A 145 -22.90 -29.16 5.83
C LEU A 145 -24.30 -28.90 6.39
N LEU A 146 -24.52 -27.71 6.97
CA LEU A 146 -25.85 -27.31 7.44
C LEU A 146 -26.86 -27.23 6.29
N SER A 147 -26.48 -26.63 5.16
CA SER A 147 -27.37 -26.53 3.99
C SER A 147 -27.71 -27.90 3.37
N GLU A 148 -26.75 -28.83 3.34
CA GLU A 148 -26.95 -30.20 2.85
C GLU A 148 -27.86 -31.00 3.80
N ALA A 149 -27.73 -30.79 5.11
CA ALA A 149 -28.60 -31.39 6.12
C ALA A 149 -30.05 -30.89 6.01
N GLU A 150 -30.25 -29.57 5.87
CA GLU A 150 -31.57 -28.96 5.67
C GLU A 150 -32.24 -29.48 4.39
N ALA A 151 -31.50 -29.56 3.28
CA ALA A 151 -32.00 -30.11 2.02
C ALA A 151 -32.40 -31.59 2.15
N SER A 152 -31.63 -32.37 2.91
CA SER A 152 -31.91 -33.79 3.16
C SER A 152 -33.16 -34.00 4.02
N LEU A 153 -33.36 -33.17 5.05
CA LEU A 153 -34.57 -33.18 5.88
C LEU A 153 -35.81 -32.82 5.05
N ARG A 154 -35.72 -31.80 4.20
CA ARG A 154 -36.83 -31.41 3.31
C ARG A 154 -37.23 -32.49 2.32
N LYS A 155 -36.28 -33.31 1.82
CA LYS A 155 -36.58 -34.45 0.95
C LYS A 155 -37.23 -35.64 1.68
N ARG A 156 -37.01 -35.77 2.99
CA ARG A 156 -37.52 -36.88 3.82
C ARG A 156 -38.87 -36.62 4.47
N ALA A 157 -39.41 -35.41 4.35
CA ALA A 157 -40.78 -35.09 4.71
C ALA A 157 -41.64 -35.00 3.43
N PRO A 158 -41.98 -36.12 2.77
CA PRO A 158 -43.05 -36.11 1.80
C PRO A 158 -44.36 -35.87 2.56
N GLU A 159 -45.21 -34.98 2.02
CA GLU A 159 -46.62 -34.89 2.39
C GLU A 159 -47.36 -36.21 2.14
#